data_AF-A0A1Q7YED0-F1
#
_entry.id   AF-A0A1Q7YED0-F1
#
_cell.length_a   1.000
_cell.length_b   1.000
_cell.length_c   1.000
_cell.angle_alpha   90.00
_cell.angle_beta   90.00
_cell.angle_gamma   90.00
#
_symmetry.space_group_name_H-M   'P 1'
#
loop_
_entity.id
_entity.type
_entity.pdbx_description
1 polymer ?
#
loop_
_entity_poly.entity_id
_entity_poly.type
_entity_poly.pdbx_seq_one_letter_code
_entity_poly.pdbx_strand_id
1 'polypeptide(L)'
;MPDDIQQSSLFIVSLPRSLSSMTYYIARVVLGLNAPSWTSDGEILNIDRYALYPGPSHDTSIKFLLKEKNAALFQVAIDFLDQATVPVGFAYKDVVQPFVVSEWLRSSQFRVLRIKRNLTDVAFSMLNQGWHYPRFASRSEGDLQEMLIEGIIRADIALDSVPGEQVDYDDLMADESVLRNALVKLYPNNAIQKFKYADSFRATGNTILQRRSSDQYKMLGEKVEQLADSIRQSDSL
;
A
#
# COMPACT_ATOMS: atom_id res chain seq x y z
N MET A 1 -7.16 -14.30 35.17
CA MET A 1 -6.64 -13.67 33.95
C MET A 1 -7.23 -12.28 33.92
N PRO A 2 -6.45 -11.18 33.84
CA PRO A 2 -7.05 -9.90 33.51
C PRO A 2 -7.72 -10.06 32.14
N ASP A 3 -8.89 -9.48 31.96
CA ASP A 3 -9.54 -9.41 30.65
C ASP A 3 -8.59 -8.72 29.67
N ASP A 4 -7.90 -9.51 28.83
CA ASP A 4 -7.09 -9.00 27.74
C ASP A 4 -8.03 -8.22 26.82
N ILE A 5 -8.04 -6.89 26.94
CA ILE A 5 -8.68 -6.02 25.96
C ILE A 5 -7.91 -6.24 24.66
N GLN A 6 -8.39 -7.16 23.83
CA GLN A 6 -7.76 -7.47 22.55
C GLN A 6 -7.77 -6.20 21.69
N GLN A 7 -6.56 -5.73 21.40
CA GLN A 7 -6.35 -4.51 20.64
C GLN A 7 -6.91 -4.65 19.21
N SER A 8 -7.58 -3.61 18.69
CA SER A 8 -8.08 -3.61 17.31
C SER A 8 -6.96 -3.89 16.31
N SER A 9 -7.26 -4.71 15.31
CA SER A 9 -6.32 -5.02 14.24
C SER A 9 -5.95 -3.78 13.43
N LEU A 10 -4.71 -3.75 12.94
CA LEU A 10 -4.17 -2.71 12.08
C LEU A 10 -4.16 -3.20 10.64
N PHE A 11 -4.65 -2.37 9.72
CA PHE A 11 -4.51 -2.59 8.29
C PHE A 11 -3.63 -1.50 7.67
N ILE A 12 -2.58 -1.91 6.97
CA ILE A 12 -1.67 -0.98 6.29
C ILE A 12 -1.88 -1.07 4.79
N VAL A 13 -2.22 0.06 4.17
CA VAL A 13 -2.38 0.13 2.72
C VAL A 13 -1.43 1.16 2.11
N SER A 14 -0.89 0.83 0.95
CA SER A 14 -0.06 1.75 0.18
C SER A 14 0.04 1.30 -1.26
N LEU A 15 0.52 2.16 -2.14
CA LEU A 15 1.05 1.69 -3.42
C LEU A 15 2.31 0.84 -3.22
N PRO A 16 2.66 -0.04 -4.18
CA PRO A 16 3.92 -0.78 -4.17
C PRO A 16 5.12 0.13 -3.95
N ARG A 17 6.18 -0.43 -3.38
CA ARG A 17 7.44 0.26 -3.11
C ARG A 17 7.35 1.35 -2.03
N SER A 18 6.25 1.56 -1.32
CA SER A 18 6.10 2.67 -0.36
C SER A 18 6.56 2.37 1.08
N LEU A 19 7.66 1.64 1.27
CA LEU A 19 8.19 1.26 2.61
C LEU A 19 7.23 0.43 3.49
N SER A 20 6.20 -0.17 2.89
CA SER A 20 5.13 -0.80 3.63
C SER A 20 5.57 -2.03 4.44
N SER A 21 6.52 -2.84 3.96
CA SER A 21 7.03 -4.01 4.72
C SER A 21 7.72 -3.62 6.03
N MET A 22 8.58 -2.59 6.01
CA MET A 22 9.26 -2.13 7.23
C MET A 22 8.27 -1.47 8.19
N THR A 23 7.37 -0.64 7.66
CA THR A 23 6.30 0.00 8.43
C THR A 23 5.41 -1.03 9.10
N TYR A 24 5.02 -2.08 8.38
CA TYR A 24 4.28 -3.23 8.89
C TYR A 24 5.00 -3.94 10.02
N TYR A 25 6.27 -4.30 9.82
CA TYR A 25 7.05 -4.99 10.83
C TYR A 25 7.13 -4.19 12.13
N ILE A 26 7.48 -2.91 12.03
CA ILE A 26 7.63 -2.03 13.19
C ILE A 26 6.30 -1.83 13.88
N ALA A 27 5.24 -1.45 13.15
CA ALA A 27 3.91 -1.23 13.71
C ALA A 27 3.40 -2.48 14.44
N ARG A 28 3.55 -3.65 13.83
CA ARG A 28 3.18 -4.93 14.44
C ARG A 28 3.91 -5.16 15.76
N VAL A 29 5.24 -4.97 15.77
CA VAL A 29 6.07 -5.22 16.97
C VAL A 29 5.73 -4.24 18.10
N VAL A 30 5.66 -2.94 17.81
CA VAL A 30 5.44 -1.92 18.85
C VAL A 30 4.02 -1.92 19.41
N LEU A 31 3.06 -2.45 18.65
CA LEU A 31 1.67 -2.65 19.10
C LEU A 31 1.43 -4.04 19.68
N GLY A 32 2.38 -4.97 19.60
CA GLY A 32 2.17 -6.35 20.05
C GLY A 32 1.13 -7.13 19.24
N LEU A 33 0.94 -6.78 17.96
CA LEU A 33 -0.03 -7.45 17.08
C LEU A 33 0.57 -8.75 16.49
N ASN A 34 -0.30 -9.72 16.20
CA ASN A 34 0.09 -10.95 15.51
C ASN A 34 0.22 -10.72 13.99
N ALA A 35 1.03 -11.56 13.34
CA ALA A 35 1.06 -11.68 11.89
C ALA A 35 0.32 -12.97 11.49
N PRO A 36 -0.46 -12.98 10.39
CA PRO A 36 -0.97 -14.22 9.81
C PRO A 36 0.19 -15.11 9.37
N SER A 37 0.26 -16.33 9.89
CA SER A 37 1.37 -17.28 9.67
C SER A 37 1.49 -17.76 8.22
N TRP A 38 0.43 -17.62 7.43
CA TRP A 38 0.35 -18.05 6.04
C TRP A 38 0.77 -16.97 5.03
N THR A 39 1.08 -15.75 5.48
CA THR A 39 1.56 -14.64 4.62
C THR A 39 2.99 -14.23 4.96
N SER A 40 3.68 -13.68 3.96
CA SER A 40 4.92 -12.91 4.15
C SER A 40 4.63 -11.41 4.16
N ASP A 41 5.29 -10.67 5.06
CA ASP A 41 5.14 -9.21 5.25
C ASP A 41 3.69 -8.71 5.40
N GLY A 42 2.77 -9.59 5.83
CA GLY A 42 1.35 -9.29 6.01
C GLY A 42 0.56 -9.10 4.72
N GLU A 43 1.12 -9.38 3.53
CA GLU A 43 0.44 -9.17 2.24
C GLU A 43 -0.68 -10.18 1.99
N ILE A 44 -1.91 -9.82 2.37
CA ILE A 44 -3.00 -10.80 2.41
C ILE A 44 -3.64 -11.11 1.05
N LEU A 45 -3.64 -10.20 0.08
CA LEU A 45 -4.18 -10.48 -1.26
C LEU A 45 -3.10 -10.78 -2.31
N ASN A 46 -1.86 -10.93 -1.88
CA ASN A 46 -0.76 -11.33 -2.75
C ASN A 46 -0.50 -12.83 -2.62
N ILE A 47 -1.15 -13.64 -3.48
CA ILE A 47 -0.99 -15.10 -3.46
C ILE A 47 0.48 -15.51 -3.64
N ASP A 48 1.26 -14.71 -4.37
CA ASP A 48 2.70 -14.95 -4.58
C ASP A 48 3.51 -14.90 -3.26
N ARG A 49 2.90 -14.43 -2.17
CA ARG A 49 3.46 -14.31 -0.81
C ARG A 49 2.90 -15.33 0.18
N TYR A 50 2.12 -16.30 -0.29
CA TYR A 50 1.55 -17.33 0.58
C TYR A 50 2.59 -18.42 0.87
N ALA A 51 2.68 -18.84 2.13
CA ALA A 51 3.70 -19.79 2.59
C ALA A 51 3.66 -21.14 1.86
N LEU A 52 2.47 -21.55 1.37
CA LEU A 52 2.26 -22.82 0.66
C LEU A 52 2.11 -22.66 -0.85
N TYR A 53 2.30 -21.46 -1.40
CA TYR A 53 2.22 -21.26 -2.85
C TYR A 53 3.52 -21.71 -3.53
N PRO A 54 3.51 -22.77 -4.36
CA PRO A 54 4.72 -23.29 -5.00
C PRO A 54 5.05 -22.59 -6.33
N GLY A 55 4.23 -21.62 -6.75
CA GLY A 55 4.40 -20.92 -8.02
C GLY A 55 5.46 -19.82 -7.96
N PRO A 56 5.78 -19.20 -9.11
CA PRO A 56 6.76 -18.12 -9.17
C PRO A 56 6.37 -16.96 -8.26
N SER A 57 7.30 -16.49 -7.43
CA SER A 57 7.02 -15.54 -6.35
C SER A 57 6.77 -14.09 -6.80
N HIS A 58 6.61 -13.82 -8.11
CA HIS A 58 6.71 -12.45 -8.62
C HIS A 58 5.75 -11.99 -9.73
N ASP A 59 4.87 -12.80 -10.33
CA ASP A 59 3.89 -12.22 -11.28
C ASP A 59 2.70 -13.08 -11.73
N THR A 60 2.35 -14.13 -10.99
CA THR A 60 1.24 -15.01 -11.37
C THR A 60 -0.09 -14.59 -10.76
N SER A 61 -0.07 -13.88 -9.64
CA SER A 61 -1.30 -13.33 -9.06
C SER A 61 -1.92 -12.22 -9.92
N ILE A 62 -3.24 -12.25 -10.05
CA ILE A 62 -4.01 -11.12 -10.61
C ILE A 62 -3.87 -9.96 -9.63
N LYS A 63 -3.49 -8.78 -10.12
CA LYS A 63 -3.28 -7.54 -9.32
C LYS A 63 -4.12 -6.41 -9.92
N PHE A 64 -4.40 -5.38 -9.13
CA PHE A 64 -5.17 -4.21 -9.58
C PHE A 64 -6.55 -4.61 -10.15
N LEU A 65 -7.22 -5.53 -9.47
CA LEU A 65 -8.53 -6.03 -9.86
C LEU A 65 -9.59 -4.93 -9.79
N LEU A 66 -10.28 -4.69 -10.90
CA LEU A 66 -11.35 -3.72 -11.02
C LEU A 66 -12.72 -4.40 -11.04
N LYS A 67 -13.66 -3.87 -10.26
CA LYS A 67 -15.04 -4.37 -10.19
C LYS A 67 -15.74 -4.29 -11.54
N GLU A 68 -15.54 -3.21 -12.27
CA GLU A 68 -16.11 -3.00 -13.60
C GLU A 68 -15.56 -3.96 -14.67
N LYS A 69 -14.36 -4.53 -14.47
CA LYS A 69 -13.77 -5.50 -15.40
C LYS A 69 -14.10 -6.94 -15.05
N ASN A 70 -14.23 -7.27 -13.76
CA ASN A 70 -14.60 -8.61 -13.31
C ASN A 70 -15.25 -8.56 -11.91
N ALA A 71 -16.56 -8.27 -11.88
CA ALA A 71 -17.31 -8.15 -10.64
C ALA A 71 -17.33 -9.44 -9.80
N ALA A 72 -17.37 -10.61 -10.45
CA ALA A 72 -17.40 -11.89 -9.76
C ALA A 72 -16.09 -12.16 -9.01
N LEU A 73 -14.94 -11.99 -9.67
CA LEU A 73 -13.64 -12.17 -9.01
C LEU A 73 -13.40 -11.07 -7.97
N PHE A 74 -13.88 -9.85 -8.21
CA PHE A 74 -13.79 -8.76 -7.24
C PHE A 74 -14.54 -9.13 -5.95
N GLN A 75 -15.76 -9.66 -6.06
CA GLN A 75 -16.52 -10.14 -4.91
C GLN A 75 -15.81 -11.30 -4.19
N VAL A 76 -15.23 -12.25 -4.92
CA VAL A 76 -14.43 -13.33 -4.31
C VAL A 76 -13.28 -12.78 -3.48
N ALA A 77 -12.62 -11.70 -3.94
CA ALA A 77 -11.55 -11.06 -3.18
C ALA A 77 -12.08 -10.36 -1.90
N ILE A 78 -13.27 -9.75 -1.95
CA ILE A 78 -13.96 -9.20 -0.78
C ILE A 78 -14.33 -10.31 0.22
N ASP A 79 -14.97 -11.38 -0.25
CA ASP A 79 -15.39 -12.51 0.59
C ASP A 79 -14.18 -13.19 1.25
N PHE A 80 -13.05 -13.24 0.55
CA PHE A 80 -11.79 -13.72 1.12
C PHE A 80 -11.31 -12.84 2.28
N LEU A 81 -11.36 -11.51 2.14
CA LEU A 81 -10.97 -10.59 3.21
C LEU A 81 -11.84 -10.79 4.46
N ASP A 82 -13.15 -10.98 4.29
CA ASP A 82 -14.09 -11.23 5.38
C ASP A 82 -13.79 -12.55 6.11
N GLN A 83 -13.29 -13.56 5.41
CA GLN A 83 -12.95 -14.86 5.99
C GLN A 83 -11.53 -14.92 6.57
N ALA A 84 -10.58 -14.22 5.95
CA ALA A 84 -9.16 -14.32 6.27
C ALA A 84 -8.69 -13.32 7.33
N THR A 85 -9.48 -12.29 7.61
CA THR A 85 -9.15 -11.24 8.58
C THR A 85 -10.00 -11.31 9.83
N VAL A 86 -9.43 -10.89 10.97
CA VAL A 86 -10.15 -10.77 12.24
C VAL A 86 -9.97 -9.36 12.79
N PRO A 87 -11.00 -8.78 13.44
CA PRO A 87 -11.03 -7.37 13.81
C PRO A 87 -10.07 -6.99 14.94
N VAL A 88 -9.50 -7.96 15.65
CA VAL A 88 -8.65 -7.73 16.83
C VAL A 88 -7.40 -8.60 16.80
N GLY A 89 -6.29 -8.06 17.29
CA GLY A 89 -5.06 -8.79 17.61
C GLY A 89 -4.11 -9.04 16.44
N PHE A 90 -4.39 -8.53 15.24
CA PHE A 90 -3.57 -8.80 14.04
C PHE A 90 -3.14 -7.52 13.30
N ALA A 91 -2.02 -7.64 12.60
CA ALA A 91 -1.61 -6.67 11.60
C ALA A 91 -1.77 -7.29 10.20
N TYR A 92 -2.32 -6.51 9.27
CA TYR A 92 -2.49 -6.87 7.87
C TYR A 92 -1.90 -5.77 6.98
N LYS A 93 -1.54 -6.14 5.75
CA LYS A 93 -1.01 -5.21 4.76
C LYS A 93 -1.53 -5.58 3.38
N ASP A 94 -1.76 -4.59 2.54
CA ASP A 94 -1.89 -4.82 1.11
C ASP A 94 -1.28 -3.70 0.28
N VAL A 95 -0.65 -4.07 -0.83
CA VAL A 95 -0.08 -3.13 -1.80
C VAL A 95 -0.40 -3.48 -3.26
N VAL A 96 -1.17 -4.54 -3.51
CA VAL A 96 -1.36 -5.10 -4.85
C VAL A 96 -2.82 -5.10 -5.32
N GLN A 97 -3.79 -4.89 -4.42
CA GLN A 97 -5.22 -4.77 -4.72
C GLN A 97 -5.84 -3.47 -4.18
N PRO A 98 -5.36 -2.28 -4.59
CA PRO A 98 -5.81 -0.99 -4.05
C PRO A 98 -7.33 -0.78 -4.19
N PHE A 99 -7.96 -1.25 -5.26
CA PHE A 99 -9.40 -1.10 -5.49
C PHE A 99 -10.25 -2.02 -4.60
N VAL A 100 -9.83 -3.28 -4.43
CA VAL A 100 -10.52 -4.23 -3.56
C VAL A 100 -10.45 -3.76 -2.11
N VAL A 101 -9.24 -3.45 -1.62
CA VAL A 101 -9.08 -3.05 -0.22
C VAL A 101 -9.71 -1.70 0.08
N SER A 102 -9.76 -0.78 -0.89
CA SER A 102 -10.43 0.50 -0.66
C SER A 102 -11.95 0.38 -0.58
N GLU A 103 -12.57 -0.49 -1.39
CA GLU A 103 -13.99 -0.77 -1.29
C GLU A 103 -14.31 -1.46 0.04
N TRP A 104 -13.54 -2.49 0.41
CA TRP A 104 -13.75 -3.27 1.63
C TRP A 104 -13.52 -2.45 2.91
N LEU A 105 -12.41 -1.71 3.00
CA LEU A 105 -12.05 -0.98 4.23
C LEU A 105 -12.98 0.18 4.52
N ARG A 106 -13.68 0.74 3.52
CA ARG A 106 -14.60 1.88 3.69
C ARG A 106 -15.72 1.60 4.68
N SER A 107 -16.18 0.36 4.76
CA SER A 107 -17.23 -0.10 5.70
C SER A 107 -16.69 -0.91 6.87
N SER A 108 -15.36 -1.05 6.98
CA SER A 108 -14.74 -1.93 7.98
C SER A 108 -14.49 -1.22 9.32
N GLN A 109 -14.29 -2.00 10.38
CA GLN A 109 -13.93 -1.49 11.71
C GLN A 109 -12.42 -1.47 11.98
N PHE A 110 -11.59 -1.73 10.96
CA PHE A 110 -10.15 -1.78 11.13
C PHE A 110 -9.57 -0.39 11.39
N ARG A 111 -8.50 -0.34 12.19
CA ARG A 111 -7.63 0.84 12.23
C ARG A 111 -6.78 0.79 10.96
N VAL A 112 -6.79 1.87 10.17
CA VAL A 112 -6.05 1.90 8.91
C VAL A 112 -4.91 2.91 8.98
N LEU A 113 -3.71 2.48 8.58
CA LEU A 113 -2.56 3.35 8.30
C LEU A 113 -2.30 3.34 6.80
N ARG A 114 -2.35 4.53 6.18
CA ARG A 114 -2.08 4.73 4.76
C ARG A 114 -0.71 5.32 4.58
N ILE A 115 0.08 4.78 3.65
CA ILE A 115 1.38 5.36 3.29
C ILE A 115 1.27 6.00 1.91
N LYS A 116 1.40 7.31 1.87
CA LYS A 116 1.41 8.10 0.64
C LYS A 116 2.83 8.17 0.08
N ARG A 117 2.98 8.01 -1.22
CA ARG A 117 4.28 8.15 -1.90
C ARG A 117 4.09 8.91 -3.19
N ASN A 118 5.07 9.75 -3.54
CA ASN A 118 5.10 10.45 -4.82
C ASN A 118 4.90 9.46 -5.98
N LEU A 119 3.95 9.75 -6.88
CA LEU A 119 3.53 8.82 -7.92
C LEU A 119 4.61 8.61 -8.99
N THR A 120 5.42 9.64 -9.28
CA THR A 120 6.60 9.53 -10.15
C THR A 120 7.60 8.54 -9.57
N ASP A 121 7.82 8.58 -8.25
CA ASP A 121 8.69 7.62 -7.57
C ASP A 121 8.17 6.18 -7.64
N VAL A 122 6.85 5.98 -7.55
CA VAL A 122 6.22 4.67 -7.71
C VAL A 122 6.38 4.19 -9.15
N ALA A 123 5.95 4.99 -10.12
CA ALA A 123 6.02 4.67 -11.55
C ALA A 123 7.46 4.36 -11.99
N PHE A 124 8.43 5.20 -11.61
CA PHE A 124 9.84 4.98 -11.93
C PHE A 124 10.35 3.64 -11.37
N SER A 125 10.00 3.33 -10.13
CA SER A 125 10.43 2.09 -9.49
C SER A 125 9.79 0.86 -10.14
N MET A 126 8.51 0.94 -10.50
CA MET A 126 7.79 -0.16 -11.12
C MET A 126 8.28 -0.43 -12.55
N LEU A 127 8.51 0.63 -13.34
CA LEU A 127 9.08 0.51 -14.69
C LEU A 127 10.47 -0.13 -14.67
N ASN A 128 11.35 0.29 -13.75
CA ASN A 128 12.68 -0.31 -13.63
C ASN A 128 12.66 -1.78 -13.18
N GLN A 129 11.59 -2.23 -12.55
CA GLN A 129 11.40 -3.62 -12.14
C GLN A 129 10.60 -4.44 -13.17
N GLY A 130 10.19 -3.83 -14.29
CA GLY A 130 9.33 -4.47 -15.30
C GLY A 130 7.91 -4.78 -14.81
N TRP A 131 7.44 -4.09 -13.75
CA TRP A 131 6.13 -4.34 -13.16
C TRP A 131 5.04 -3.54 -13.87
N HIS A 132 4.34 -4.20 -14.78
CA HIS A 132 3.36 -3.55 -15.65
C HIS A 132 1.89 -3.75 -15.24
N TYR A 133 1.62 -4.47 -14.15
CA TYR A 133 0.24 -4.80 -13.74
C TYR A 133 -0.69 -3.60 -13.47
N PRO A 134 -0.24 -2.37 -13.09
CA PRO A 134 -1.18 -1.25 -12.96
C PRO A 134 -1.90 -0.90 -14.25
N ARG A 135 -1.32 -1.23 -15.42
CA ARG A 135 -1.94 -1.00 -16.73
C ARG A 135 -3.34 -1.59 -16.85
N PHE A 136 -3.65 -2.65 -16.10
CA PHE A 136 -4.98 -3.26 -16.10
C PHE A 136 -6.04 -2.35 -15.51
N ALA A 137 -5.65 -1.34 -14.73
CA ALA A 137 -6.53 -0.30 -14.25
C ALA A 137 -6.61 0.92 -15.18
N SER A 138 -5.94 0.93 -16.33
CA SER A 138 -6.10 1.98 -17.33
C SER A 138 -7.50 1.92 -17.98
N ARG A 139 -8.10 3.09 -18.22
CA ARG A 139 -9.22 3.31 -19.16
C ARG A 139 -8.69 3.49 -20.58
N SER A 140 -7.50 4.08 -20.74
CA SER A 140 -6.87 4.28 -22.03
C SER A 140 -6.28 2.99 -22.59
N GLU A 141 -6.34 2.82 -23.90
CA GLU A 141 -5.61 1.80 -24.66
C GLU A 141 -4.42 2.47 -25.38
N GLY A 142 -3.29 1.77 -25.52
CA GLY A 142 -2.14 2.26 -26.27
C GLY A 142 -0.83 2.18 -25.49
N ASP A 143 -0.20 3.33 -25.25
CA ASP A 143 1.15 3.40 -24.66
C ASP A 143 1.22 2.75 -23.27
N LEU A 144 2.08 1.73 -23.15
CA LEU A 144 2.17 0.93 -21.93
C LEU A 144 2.59 1.75 -20.70
N GLN A 145 3.43 2.78 -20.89
CA GLN A 145 3.88 3.64 -19.82
C GLN A 145 2.73 4.54 -19.34
N GLU A 146 1.97 5.14 -20.25
CA GLU A 146 0.79 5.94 -19.91
C GLU A 146 -0.28 5.11 -19.21
N MET A 147 -0.59 3.90 -19.71
CA MET A 147 -1.55 3.00 -19.08
C MET A 147 -1.12 2.62 -17.66
N LEU A 148 0.18 2.39 -17.44
CA LEU A 148 0.73 2.11 -16.11
C LEU A 148 0.58 3.31 -15.17
N ILE A 149 0.91 4.51 -15.64
CA ILE A 149 0.80 5.74 -14.86
C ILE A 149 -0.66 6.01 -14.49
N GLU A 150 -1.58 5.91 -15.46
CA GLU A 150 -3.02 6.07 -15.23
C GLU A 150 -3.51 5.09 -14.16
N GLY A 151 -3.12 3.81 -14.27
CA GLY A 151 -3.46 2.79 -13.29
C GLY A 151 -2.94 3.09 -11.87
N ILE A 152 -1.72 3.64 -11.76
CA ILE A 152 -1.15 4.09 -10.47
C ILE A 152 -1.95 5.25 -9.90
N ILE A 153 -2.28 6.26 -10.72
CA ILE A 153 -3.05 7.43 -10.27
C ILE A 153 -4.45 7.00 -9.78
N ARG A 154 -5.14 6.13 -10.53
CA ARG A 154 -6.45 5.62 -10.12
C ARG A 154 -6.38 4.82 -8.81
N ALA A 155 -5.34 4.00 -8.65
CA ALA A 155 -5.12 3.26 -7.42
C ALA A 155 -4.83 4.18 -6.23
N ASP A 156 -4.07 5.24 -6.44
CA ASP A 156 -3.78 6.26 -5.44
C ASP A 156 -5.06 6.96 -4.95
N ILE A 157 -5.92 7.38 -5.88
CA ILE A 157 -7.23 7.96 -5.58
C ILE A 157 -8.11 6.98 -4.79
N ALA A 158 -8.11 5.70 -5.17
CA ALA A 158 -8.87 4.67 -4.47
C ALA A 158 -8.41 4.53 -3.01
N LEU A 159 -7.10 4.48 -2.77
CA LEU A 159 -6.51 4.41 -1.42
C LEU A 159 -6.74 5.69 -0.59
N ASP A 160 -6.76 6.86 -1.23
CA ASP A 160 -7.08 8.13 -0.57
C ASP A 160 -8.51 8.17 -0.03
N SER A 161 -9.42 7.38 -0.60
CA SER A 161 -10.81 7.26 -0.13
C SER A 161 -10.97 6.42 1.14
N VAL A 162 -9.92 5.73 1.59
CA VAL A 162 -9.98 4.86 2.77
C VAL A 162 -9.85 5.69 4.05
N PRO A 163 -10.81 5.60 5.00
CA PRO A 163 -10.69 6.27 6.29
C PRO A 163 -9.51 5.74 7.11
N GLY A 164 -8.67 6.61 7.65
CA GLY A 164 -7.52 6.23 8.47
C GLY A 164 -6.44 7.30 8.56
N GLU A 165 -5.43 7.04 9.39
CA GLU A 165 -4.26 7.93 9.50
C GLU A 165 -3.38 7.78 8.26
N GLN A 166 -2.87 8.90 7.76
CA GLN A 166 -1.96 8.94 6.63
C GLN A 166 -0.57 9.39 7.10
N VAL A 167 0.45 8.80 6.50
CA VAL A 167 1.85 9.23 6.61
C VAL A 167 2.47 9.32 5.23
N ASP A 168 3.35 10.31 5.04
CA ASP A 168 4.08 10.49 3.79
C ASP A 168 5.39 9.70 3.82
N TYR A 169 5.71 9.05 2.70
CA TYR A 169 6.89 8.20 2.54
C TYR A 169 8.19 8.98 2.80
N ASP A 170 8.31 10.21 2.29
CA ASP A 170 9.53 11.02 2.47
C ASP A 170 9.73 11.39 3.96
N ASP A 171 8.64 11.70 4.65
CA ASP A 171 8.65 11.99 6.08
C ASP A 171 8.99 10.75 6.91
N LEU A 172 8.41 9.60 6.56
CA LEU A 172 8.78 8.31 7.14
C LEU A 172 10.25 7.98 6.92
N MET A 173 10.84 8.33 5.77
CA MET A 173 12.26 8.10 5.52
C MET A 173 13.16 8.99 6.39
N ALA A 174 12.73 10.23 6.61
CA ALA A 174 13.49 11.25 7.34
C ALA A 174 13.41 11.07 8.86
N ASP A 175 12.21 10.83 9.39
CA ASP A 175 11.92 10.84 10.82
C ASP A 175 10.99 9.68 11.25
N GLU A 176 11.53 8.80 12.09
CA GLU A 176 10.81 7.66 12.66
C GLU A 176 9.64 8.09 13.55
N SER A 177 9.69 9.31 14.08
CA SER A 177 8.65 9.86 14.94
C SER A 177 7.31 10.00 14.20
N VAL A 178 7.34 10.15 12.87
CA VAL A 178 6.15 10.25 12.02
C VAL A 178 5.28 9.01 12.14
N LEU A 179 5.90 7.82 12.00
CA LEU A 179 5.20 6.55 12.19
C LEU A 179 4.67 6.43 13.61
N ARG A 180 5.50 6.73 14.62
CA ARG A 180 5.09 6.63 16.01
C ARG A 180 3.87 7.52 16.30
N ASN A 181 3.87 8.77 15.83
CA ASN A 181 2.79 9.71 16.06
C ASN A 181 1.49 9.25 15.39
N ALA A 182 1.55 8.69 14.17
CA ALA A 182 0.39 8.11 13.52
C ALA A 182 -0.17 6.90 14.30
N LEU A 183 0.69 6.02 14.80
CA LEU A 183 0.25 4.89 15.62
C LEU A 183 -0.38 5.35 16.94
N VAL A 184 0.14 6.41 17.58
CA VAL A 184 -0.46 6.97 18.81
C VAL A 184 -1.86 7.51 18.55
N LYS A 185 -2.11 8.14 17.39
CA LYS A 185 -3.45 8.60 17.02
C LYS A 185 -4.41 7.42 16.78
N LEU A 186 -3.93 6.36 16.12
CA LEU A 186 -4.73 5.14 15.88
C LEU A 186 -5.03 4.38 17.19
N TYR A 187 -4.11 4.42 18.14
CA TYR A 187 -4.15 3.67 19.39
C TYR A 187 -3.85 4.57 20.60
N PRO A 188 -4.75 5.51 20.95
CA PRO A 188 -4.50 6.54 21.97
C PRO A 188 -4.29 5.98 23.37
N ASN A 189 -4.79 4.77 23.64
CA ASN A 189 -4.70 4.11 24.94
C ASN A 189 -3.47 3.19 25.05
N ASN A 190 -2.63 3.11 24.02
CA ASN A 190 -1.47 2.23 23.98
C ASN A 190 -0.18 3.00 24.27
N ALA A 191 0.67 2.42 25.12
CA ALA A 191 2.00 2.95 25.40
C ALA A 191 2.97 2.58 24.25
N ILE A 192 3.01 3.39 23.19
CA ILE A 192 3.87 3.14 22.03
C ILE A 192 5.30 3.62 22.30
N GLN A 193 6.21 2.65 22.40
CA GLN A 193 7.63 2.90 22.63
C GLN A 193 8.29 3.62 21.45
N LYS A 194 9.36 4.35 21.74
CA LYS A 194 10.22 4.94 20.69
C LYS A 194 11.03 3.84 20.02
N PHE A 195 11.24 3.97 18.72
CA PHE A 195 12.07 3.08 17.91
C PHE A 195 12.93 3.92 16.96
N LYS A 196 13.96 3.29 16.40
CA LYS A 196 14.81 3.89 15.37
C LYS A 196 14.99 2.94 14.19
N TYR A 197 15.15 3.48 12.99
CA TYR A 197 15.57 2.70 11.84
C TYR A 197 17.08 2.44 11.90
N ALA A 198 17.52 1.35 11.27
CA ALA A 198 18.94 1.07 11.15
C ALA A 198 19.63 2.08 10.23
N ASP A 199 20.91 2.40 10.47
CA ASP A 199 21.64 3.40 9.66
C ASP A 199 21.75 3.01 8.18
N SER A 200 21.85 1.72 7.89
CA SER A 200 21.86 1.17 6.52
C SER A 200 20.58 1.50 5.74
N PHE A 201 19.46 1.66 6.44
CA PHE A 201 18.19 2.06 5.85
C PHE A 201 18.24 3.51 5.36
N ARG A 202 18.81 4.42 6.17
CA ARG A 202 18.96 5.84 5.82
C ARG A 202 19.86 6.02 4.58
N ALA A 203 20.93 5.24 4.49
CA ALA A 203 21.81 5.26 3.31
C ALA A 203 21.06 4.89 2.01
N THR A 204 20.14 3.93 2.07
CA THR A 204 19.31 3.53 0.92
C THR A 204 18.34 4.64 0.50
N GLY A 205 17.83 5.41 1.46
CA GLY A 205 16.98 6.58 1.20
C GLY A 205 17.66 7.65 0.35
N ASN A 206 18.92 7.94 0.64
CA ASN A 206 19.69 8.95 -0.11
C ASN A 206 19.85 8.56 -1.59
N THR A 207 20.06 7.26 -1.89
CA THR A 207 20.13 6.76 -3.26
C THR A 207 18.80 6.93 -4.01
N ILE A 208 17.67 6.76 -3.32
CA ILE A 208 16.33 6.98 -3.90
C ILE A 208 16.13 8.46 -4.21
N LEU A 209 16.58 9.38 -3.36
CA LEU A 209 16.45 10.82 -3.60
C LEU A 209 17.34 11.29 -4.76
N GLN A 210 18.54 10.72 -4.91
CA GLN A 210 19.44 11.07 -6.02
C GLN A 210 18.83 10.80 -7.40
N ARG A 211 17.96 9.80 -7.56
CA ARG A 211 17.33 9.53 -8.86
C ARG A 211 16.41 10.66 -9.35
N ARG A 212 15.88 11.48 -8.43
CA ARG A 212 14.96 12.59 -8.75
C ARG A 212 15.63 13.67 -9.60
N SER A 213 16.97 13.72 -9.61
CA SER A 213 17.71 14.68 -10.45
C SER A 213 17.87 14.22 -11.90
N SER A 214 17.56 12.96 -12.23
CA SER A 214 17.70 12.43 -13.59
C SER A 214 16.65 12.99 -14.55
N ASP A 215 17.01 13.18 -15.81
CA ASP A 215 16.09 13.69 -16.83
C ASP A 215 14.95 12.71 -17.10
N GLN A 216 15.23 11.41 -17.04
CA GLN A 216 14.19 10.38 -17.14
C GLN A 216 13.13 10.53 -16.04
N TYR A 217 13.54 10.83 -14.80
CA TYR A 217 12.62 11.06 -13.70
C TYR A 217 11.77 12.31 -13.92
N LYS A 218 12.39 13.41 -14.36
CA LYS A 218 11.67 14.68 -14.63
C LYS A 218 10.63 14.52 -15.74
N MET A 219 11.01 13.90 -16.86
CA MET A 219 10.08 13.61 -17.96
C MET A 219 8.92 12.72 -17.50
N LEU A 220 9.20 11.72 -16.66
CA LEU A 220 8.14 10.89 -16.08
C LEU A 220 7.24 11.69 -15.13
N GLY A 221 7.81 12.63 -14.37
CA GLY A 221 7.08 13.54 -13.50
C GLY A 221 6.07 14.38 -14.27
N GLU A 222 6.51 15.02 -15.36
CA GLU A 222 5.64 15.81 -16.24
C GLU A 222 4.48 14.96 -16.79
N LYS A 223 4.75 13.72 -17.24
CA LYS A 223 3.70 12.80 -17.70
C LYS A 223 2.70 12.44 -16.60
N VAL A 224 3.19 12.16 -15.39
CA VAL A 224 2.34 11.84 -14.23
C VAL A 224 1.42 13.01 -13.90
N GLU A 225 1.95 14.24 -13.90
CA GLU A 225 1.17 15.45 -13.62
C GLU A 225 0.09 15.68 -14.70
N GLN A 226 0.46 15.60 -15.98
CA GLN A 226 -0.47 15.76 -17.09
C GLN A 226 -1.64 14.76 -17.03
N LEU A 227 -1.33 13.48 -16.78
CA LEU A 227 -2.36 12.45 -16.66
C LEU A 227 -3.22 12.63 -15.40
N ALA A 228 -2.63 13.02 -14.28
CA ALA A 228 -3.36 13.26 -13.04
C ALA A 228 -4.37 14.41 -13.19
N ASP A 229 -3.98 15.49 -13.86
CA ASP A 229 -4.86 16.63 -14.13
C ASP A 229 -5.99 16.26 -15.09
N SER A 230 -5.69 15.48 -16.14
CA SER A 230 -6.69 14.97 -17.08
C SER A 230 -7.75 14.10 -16.37
N ILE A 231 -7.32 13.17 -15.51
CA ILE A 231 -8.23 12.29 -14.76
C ILE A 231 -9.13 13.10 -13.83
N ARG A 232 -8.56 14.05 -13.07
CA ARG A 232 -9.31 14.92 -12.16
C ARG A 232 -10.38 15.74 -12.89
N GLN A 233 -10.07 16.24 -14.08
CA GLN A 233 -11.04 16.97 -14.91
C GLN A 233 -12.15 16.05 -15.41
N SER A 234 -11.82 14.81 -15.79
CA SER A 234 -12.81 13.85 -16.29
C SER A 234 -13.78 13.34 -15.22
N ASP A 235 -13.34 13.20 -13.97
CA ASP A 235 -14.18 12.71 -12.86
C ASP A 235 -14.93 13.84 -12.13
N SER A 236 -14.72 15.11 -12.50
CA SER A 236 -15.45 16.29 -11.98
C SER A 236 -16.66 16.69 -12.85
N LEU A 237 -16.90 15.97 -13.94
CA LEU A 237 -18.02 16.12 -14.89
C LEU A 237 -19.06 15.02 -14.69
#